data_AF-A0A940YG67-F1
#
_entry.id   AF-A0A940YG67-F1
#
_cell.length_a   1.000
_cell.length_b   1.000
_cell.length_c   1.000
_cell.angle_alpha   90.00
_cell.angle_beta   90.00
_cell.angle_gamma   90.00
#
_symmetry.space_group_name_H-M   'P 1'
#
loop_
_entity.id
_entity.type
_entity.pdbx_description
1 polymer ?
#
loop_
_entity_poly.entity_id
_entity_poly.type
_entity_poly.pdbx_seq_one_letter_code
_entity_poly.pdbx_strand_id
1 'polypeptide(L)' 'MATPKKPGQSTGNQGGIYQEVGPNGGLKPNYSTVPDNKPLPPTSKPGHGWSPLKVTPPSKR' A
#
# COMPACT_ATOMS: atom_id res chain seq x y z
N MET A 1 -0.18 -2.34 14.90
CA MET A 1 -0.43 -2.88 13.54
C MET A 1 -0.75 -1.69 12.65
N ALA A 2 0.02 -1.44 11.59
CA ALA A 2 -0.23 -0.29 10.72
C ALA A 2 -1.62 -0.44 10.07
N THR A 3 -2.43 0.62 10.14
CA THR A 3 -3.77 0.62 9.54
C THR A 3 -3.63 0.40 8.03
N PRO A 4 -4.36 -0.57 7.44
CA PRO A 4 -4.30 -0.80 6.00
C PRO A 4 -4.68 0.47 5.24
N LYS A 5 -3.80 0.94 4.34
CA LYS A 5 -4.10 2.07 3.45
C LYS A 5 -5.17 1.66 2.45
N LYS A 6 -6.09 2.57 2.13
CA LYS A 6 -7.15 2.30 1.17
C LYS A 6 -6.62 2.41 -0.27
N PRO A 7 -7.12 1.61 -1.21
CA PRO A 7 -6.89 1.87 -2.63
C PRO A 7 -7.32 3.30 -2.99
N GLY A 8 -6.54 3.99 -3.82
CA GLY A 8 -6.74 5.40 -4.18
C GLY A 8 -6.16 6.41 -3.18
N GLN A 9 -5.72 5.98 -2.00
CA GLN A 9 -5.05 6.89 -1.06
C GLN A 9 -3.67 7.27 -1.62
N SER A 10 -3.37 8.56 -1.62
CA SER A 10 -2.05 9.04 -2.03
C SER A 10 -0.99 8.51 -1.08
N THR A 11 0.07 7.94 -1.66
CA THR A 11 1.17 7.37 -0.89
C THR A 11 2.07 8.47 -0.31
N GLY A 12 1.94 9.72 -0.79
CA GLY A 12 2.74 10.87 -0.36
C GLY A 12 4.23 10.56 -0.47
N ASN A 13 4.99 10.85 0.58
CA ASN A 13 6.44 10.56 0.65
C ASN A 13 6.75 9.14 1.17
N GLN A 14 5.77 8.23 1.09
CA GLN A 14 5.91 6.84 1.54
C GLN A 14 5.70 5.86 0.39
N GLY A 15 6.13 6.22 -0.83
CA GLY A 15 6.19 5.28 -1.95
C GLY A 15 6.96 4.02 -1.55
N GLY A 16 6.61 2.87 -2.09
CA GLY A 16 7.21 1.60 -1.71
C GLY A 16 6.40 0.40 -2.14
N ILE A 17 6.75 -0.75 -1.57
CA ILE A 17 6.08 -2.03 -1.74
C ILE A 17 5.00 -2.16 -0.67
N TYR A 18 3.78 -2.37 -1.13
CA TYR A 18 2.59 -2.61 -0.35
C TYR A 18 2.10 -4.02 -0.57
N GLN A 19 1.68 -4.70 0.50
CA GLN A 19 1.07 -6.01 0.45
C GLN A 19 -0.44 -5.88 0.67
N GLU A 20 -1.23 -6.56 -0.14
CA GLU A 20 -2.68 -6.56 0.02
C GLU A 20 -3.05 -7.31 1.31
N VAL A 21 -3.93 -6.70 2.10
CA VAL A 21 -4.52 -7.29 3.30
C VAL A 21 -6.03 -7.28 3.17
N GLY A 22 -6.66 -8.39 3.54
CA GLY A 22 -8.12 -8.48 3.59
C GLY A 22 -8.70 -7.59 4.70
N PRO A 23 -10.03 -7.37 4.71
CA PRO A 23 -10.73 -6.57 5.71
C PRO A 23 -10.47 -7.04 7.15
N ASN A 24 -10.21 -8.34 7.34
CA ASN A 24 -9.94 -8.95 8.64
C ASN A 24 -8.44 -9.08 8.96
N GLY A 25 -7.54 -8.46 8.18
CA GLY A 25 -6.09 -8.56 8.38
C GLY A 25 -5.43 -9.80 7.77
N GLY A 26 -6.14 -10.55 6.92
CA GLY A 26 -5.55 -11.69 6.20
C GLY A 26 -4.57 -11.21 5.14
N LEU A 27 -3.28 -11.53 5.30
CA LEU A 27 -2.22 -11.22 4.34
C LEU A 27 -2.46 -12.00 3.05
N LYS A 28 -2.36 -11.32 1.90
CA LYS A 28 -2.47 -11.95 0.59
C LYS A 28 -1.10 -11.98 -0.10
N PRO A 29 -0.85 -12.99 -0.95
CA PRO A 29 0.33 -13.04 -1.81
C PRO A 29 0.18 -12.06 -2.99
N ASN A 30 -0.42 -10.89 -2.76
CA ASN A 30 -0.56 -9.82 -3.75
C ASN A 30 0.26 -8.62 -3.26
N TYR A 31 1.14 -8.14 -4.14
CA TYR A 31 2.08 -7.08 -3.82
C TYR A 31 1.97 -6.01 -4.90
N SER A 32 2.01 -4.75 -4.49
CA SER A 32 2.01 -3.63 -5.40
C SER A 32 3.10 -2.65 -5.03
N THR A 33 3.86 -2.25 -6.03
CA THR A 33 4.92 -1.24 -5.88
C THR A 33 4.38 0.07 -6.39
N VAL A 34 4.34 1.07 -5.50
CA VAL A 34 3.74 2.37 -5.78
C VAL A 34 4.78 3.46 -5.56
N PRO A 35 5.06 4.32 -6.55
CA PRO A 35 5.99 5.40 -6.38
C PRO A 35 5.47 6.49 -5.42
N ASP A 36 6.37 7.34 -4.94
CA ASP A 36 6.04 8.52 -4.15
C ASP A 36 5.05 9.42 -4.91
N ASN A 37 4.17 10.09 -4.18
CA ASN A 37 3.12 10.97 -4.70
C ASN A 37 2.13 10.31 -5.69
N LYS A 38 2.14 8.98 -5.78
CA LYS A 38 1.19 8.21 -6.61
C LYS A 38 0.05 7.68 -5.72
N PRO A 39 -1.20 7.64 -6.19
CA PRO A 39 -2.27 6.93 -5.52
C PRO A 39 -2.02 5.41 -5.51
N LEU A 40 -2.38 4.75 -4.42
CA LEU A 40 -2.37 3.29 -4.33
C LEU A 40 -3.34 2.69 -5.37
N PRO A 41 -2.96 1.61 -6.07
CA PRO A 41 -3.84 0.98 -7.05
C PRO A 41 -5.04 0.30 -6.38
N PRO A 42 -6.10 -0.01 -7.15
CA PRO A 42 -7.19 -0.83 -6.65
C PRO A 42 -6.68 -2.20 -6.20
N THR A 43 -7.23 -2.71 -5.10
CA THR A 43 -7.01 -4.07 -4.62
C THR A 43 -7.79 -5.07 -5.49
N SER A 44 -7.40 -6.35 -5.42
CA SER A 44 -8.07 -7.42 -6.20
C SER A 44 -9.55 -7.59 -5.86
N LYS A 45 -9.97 -7.17 -4.65
CA LYS A 45 -11.37 -7.21 -4.20
C LYS A 45 -11.72 -5.94 -3.41
N PRO A 46 -13.00 -5.53 -3.44
CA PRO A 46 -13.51 -4.45 -2.60
C PRO A 46 -13.41 -4.83 -1.11
N GLY A 47 -13.16 -3.83 -0.25
CA GLY A 47 -12.99 -4.02 1.20
C GLY A 47 -11.59 -4.46 1.64
N HIS A 48 -10.66 -4.65 0.70
CA HIS A 48 -9.25 -4.91 1.01
C HIS A 48 -8.48 -3.60 1.20
N GLY A 49 -7.33 -3.69 1.86
CA GLY A 49 -6.40 -2.60 2.04
C GLY A 49 -4.97 -2.97 1.64
N TRP A 50 -4.09 -1.99 1.77
CA TRP A 50 -2.67 -2.08 1.46
C TRP A 50 -1.85 -1.87 2.74
N SER A 51 -1.11 -2.88 3.15
CA SER A 51 -0.16 -2.79 4.25
C SER A 51 1.22 -2.43 3.71
N PRO A 52 1.91 -1.38 4.21
CA PRO A 52 3.27 -1.06 3.80
C PRO A 52 4.21 -2.19 4.25
N LEU A 53 4.78 -2.93 3.31
CA LEU A 53 5.77 -3.97 3.58
C LEU A 53 7.17 -3.36 3.60
N LYS A 54 7.50 -2.58 2.57
CA LYS A 54 8.77 -1.87 2.46
C LYS A 54 8.55 -0.50 1.85
N VAL A 55 8.71 0.54 2.66
CA VAL A 55 8.64 1.91 2.18
C VAL A 55 10.00 2.28 1.56
N THR A 56 9.99 2.79 0.33
CA THR A 56 11.13 3.42 -0.30
C THR A 56 11.44 4.71 0.47
N PRO A 57 12.66 4.87 0.99
CA PRO A 57 13.02 6.09 1.68
C PRO A 57 12.86 7.28 0.73
N PRO A 58 12.25 8.40 1.15
CA PRO A 58 12.16 9.58 0.30
C PRO A 58 13.57 9.99 -0.07
N SER A 59 13.84 10.09 -1.38
CA SER A 59 15.08 10.68 -1.86
C SER A 59 15.08 12.15 -1.48
N LYS A 60 15.69 12.49 -0.34
CA LYS A 60 16.16 13.85 -0.06
C LYS A 60 17.29 14.10 -1.05
N ARG A 61 16.92 14.59 -2.23
CA ARG A 61 17.87 15.07 -3.22
C ARG A 61 18.05 16.57 -3.04
#